data_AF-A0AAJ3Q1N6-F1
#
_entry.id   AF-A0AAJ3Q1N6-F1
#
_cell.length_a   1.000
_cell.length_b   1.000
_cell.length_c   1.000
_cell.angle_alpha   90.00
_cell.angle_beta   90.00
_cell.angle_gamma   90.00
#
_symmetry.space_group_name_H-M   'P 1'
#
loop_
_entity.id
_entity.type
_entity.pdbx_description
1 polymer ?
#
loop_
_entity_poly.entity_id
_entity_poly.type
_entity_poly.pdbx_seq_one_letter_code
_entity_poly.pdbx_strand_id
1 'polypeptide(L)'
;MKLENLDDIWGDLRGLSNRDKAVAHGRRGQEALDAARASGRLEADEKGVKRGWLADLLGVGRSALRQNTALRRITAEFDELASELFVSHQVRVADIEKGLDGPQSNVIDLVETKARLDRLDTGEIEFVTFEFDGETYTIPVLLWGDRIDEDASDFLRDRVVKDGVSLLTAKRDASILRRFLRHCRKKGWQLRHLTDGRLRNYRSSIRHVDAAILNDEGRNIWARTFNNYLSVIFRFLTWAEKTGRIRGVVELDQAQSQRQRPPVTGRVHYGVMPSGRRIRQWVSIVTLRDKRGNAADRGTPDEPGIRNVHRVAASHRHATRDTLLFLWGEYTGARRASVLGVRLTDLPTREQLDELRSRGSRWGIKIFTKGGTWHTIYPDLFLLDVTLDYVDVERAAIVEVNLKKGRPPSQFVFLSQKTGEVLQGDSLTKISIECFRKAGIFDCSYHRFRATYVTKKICVALDAYGSTIQGLSPNSSFIETLVTRVHKDTNHLSPEGLKPYIGRELDRRLRRGKEFKSQELDGEIRQKELHLETTNRRLTKSEEKRQLLRDIDRGDRASAEARLAVLV
;
A
#
# COMPACT_ATOMS: atom_id res chain seq x y z
N MET A 1 13.34 -33.04 42.52
CA MET A 1 12.00 -33.23 43.11
C MET A 1 11.17 -34.08 42.16
N LYS A 2 10.40 -35.06 42.65
CA LYS A 2 9.47 -35.84 41.82
C LYS A 2 8.07 -35.21 41.89
N LEU A 3 7.24 -35.44 40.86
CA LEU A 3 5.86 -34.94 40.81
C LEU A 3 5.03 -35.36 42.04
N GLU A 4 5.28 -36.57 42.55
CA GLU A 4 4.62 -37.15 43.73
C GLU A 4 4.87 -36.35 45.02
N ASN A 5 5.90 -35.50 45.04
CA ASN A 5 6.25 -34.68 46.20
C ASN A 5 5.61 -33.29 46.16
N LEU A 6 4.73 -33.00 45.19
CA LEU A 6 3.94 -31.77 45.17
C LEU A 6 2.64 -31.98 45.93
N ASP A 7 2.39 -31.14 46.93
CA ASP A 7 1.11 -31.10 47.66
C ASP A 7 -0.05 -30.62 46.78
N ASP A 8 0.25 -29.76 45.80
CA ASP A 8 -0.71 -29.19 44.85
C ASP A 8 -0.06 -29.04 43.47
N ILE A 9 -0.78 -29.49 42.43
CA ILE A 9 -0.32 -29.31 41.05
C ILE A 9 -0.22 -27.84 40.66
N TRP A 10 -0.92 -26.92 41.32
CA TRP A 10 -0.84 -25.47 41.13
C TRP A 10 0.33 -24.80 41.86
N GLY A 11 1.07 -25.55 42.68
CA GLY A 11 2.25 -25.09 43.40
C GLY A 11 3.46 -24.73 42.51
N ASP A 12 4.58 -24.41 43.17
CA ASP A 12 5.82 -24.05 42.49
C ASP A 12 6.47 -25.28 41.83
N LEU A 13 6.65 -25.21 40.51
CA LEU A 13 7.24 -26.31 39.73
C LEU A 13 8.78 -26.21 39.63
N ARG A 14 9.41 -25.25 40.31
CA ARG A 14 10.88 -25.14 40.36
C ARG A 14 11.49 -26.40 41.00
N GLY A 15 12.46 -27.01 40.34
CA GLY A 15 13.13 -28.23 40.82
C GLY A 15 12.51 -29.56 40.35
N LEU A 16 11.40 -29.53 39.61
CA LEU A 16 10.87 -30.69 38.87
C LEU A 16 11.63 -30.92 37.57
N SER A 17 11.69 -32.19 37.15
CA SER A 17 12.19 -32.56 35.82
C SER A 17 11.27 -32.01 34.72
N ASN A 18 11.78 -31.83 33.50
CA ASN A 18 10.95 -31.37 32.37
C ASN A 18 9.79 -32.34 32.07
N ARG A 19 10.00 -33.64 32.31
CA ARG A 19 8.96 -34.66 32.19
C ARG A 19 7.87 -34.44 33.24
N ASP A 20 8.23 -34.23 34.50
CA ASP A 20 7.27 -34.00 35.58
C ASP A 20 6.53 -32.67 35.42
N LYS A 21 7.21 -31.61 34.98
CA LYS A 21 6.56 -30.34 34.62
C LYS A 21 5.54 -30.52 33.50
N ALA A 22 5.87 -31.30 32.47
CA ALA A 22 4.94 -31.57 31.39
C ALA A 22 3.68 -32.31 31.89
N VAL A 23 3.83 -33.26 32.81
CA VAL A 23 2.70 -33.96 33.43
C VAL A 23 1.89 -33.01 34.33
N ALA A 24 2.53 -32.19 35.16
CA ALA A 24 1.87 -31.19 35.99
C ALA A 24 1.04 -30.19 35.16
N HIS A 25 1.62 -29.66 34.08
CA HIS A 25 0.91 -28.76 33.17
C HIS A 25 -0.24 -29.45 32.43
N GLY A 26 -0.10 -30.74 32.09
CA GLY A 26 -1.19 -31.53 31.55
C GLY A 26 -2.37 -31.66 32.53
N ARG A 27 -2.08 -31.94 33.81
CA ARG A 27 -3.10 -32.02 34.88
C ARG A 27 -3.78 -30.67 35.12
N ARG A 28 -3.02 -29.57 35.21
CA ARG A 28 -3.58 -28.20 35.29
C ARG A 28 -4.48 -27.90 34.11
N GLY A 29 -4.05 -28.30 32.91
CA GLY A 29 -4.80 -28.17 31.67
C GLY A 29 -6.16 -28.85 31.74
N GLN A 30 -6.20 -30.08 32.24
CA GLN A 30 -7.43 -30.84 32.39
C GLN A 30 -8.36 -30.24 33.45
N GLU A 31 -7.85 -29.90 34.64
CA GLU A 31 -8.65 -29.27 35.69
C GLU A 31 -9.24 -27.93 35.23
N ALA A 32 -8.45 -27.12 34.53
CA ALA A 32 -8.91 -25.86 33.96
C ALA A 32 -9.98 -26.06 32.88
N LEU A 33 -9.85 -27.09 32.06
CA LEU A 33 -10.84 -27.45 31.04
C LEU A 33 -12.14 -27.92 31.67
N ASP A 34 -12.07 -28.77 32.70
CA ASP A 34 -13.24 -29.28 33.42
C ASP A 34 -13.96 -28.14 34.16
N ALA A 35 -13.20 -27.22 34.77
CA ALA A 35 -13.75 -26.00 35.36
C ALA A 35 -14.40 -25.06 34.31
N ALA A 36 -13.81 -24.95 33.12
CA ALA A 36 -14.38 -24.18 32.02
C ALA A 36 -15.67 -24.81 31.49
N ARG A 37 -15.73 -26.15 31.38
CA ARG A 37 -16.95 -26.90 31.01
C ARG A 37 -18.06 -26.70 32.04
N ALA A 38 -17.73 -26.80 33.34
CA ALA A 38 -18.71 -26.64 34.42
C ALA A 38 -19.24 -25.21 34.53
N SER A 39 -18.37 -24.20 34.34
CA SER A 39 -18.74 -22.79 34.50
C SER A 39 -19.27 -22.13 33.22
N GLY A 40 -19.00 -22.70 32.06
CA GLY A 40 -19.24 -22.07 30.75
C GLY A 40 -18.40 -20.80 30.52
N ARG A 41 -17.35 -20.55 31.32
CA ARG A 41 -16.53 -19.35 31.25
C ARG A 41 -15.18 -19.66 30.60
N LEU A 42 -14.94 -19.10 29.42
CA LEU A 42 -13.63 -19.09 28.77
C LEU A 42 -13.47 -17.85 27.89
N GLU A 43 -12.23 -17.39 27.69
CA GLU A 43 -11.95 -16.31 26.72
C GLU A 43 -11.61 -16.89 25.35
N ALA A 44 -12.55 -16.77 24.41
CA ALA A 44 -12.36 -17.21 23.03
C ALA A 44 -12.74 -16.12 22.02
N ASP A 45 -12.30 -16.31 20.78
CA ASP A 45 -12.67 -15.55 19.60
C ASP A 45 -13.14 -16.50 18.48
N GLU A 46 -13.40 -15.96 17.28
CA GLU A 46 -13.84 -16.73 16.11
C GLU A 46 -12.86 -17.85 15.69
N LYS A 47 -11.63 -17.88 16.24
CA LYS A 47 -10.58 -18.85 15.92
C LYS A 47 -10.31 -19.84 17.06
N GLY A 48 -11.11 -19.82 18.12
CA GLY A 48 -10.99 -20.69 19.29
C GLY A 48 -10.54 -19.96 20.55
N VAL A 49 -9.95 -20.67 21.51
CA VAL A 49 -9.55 -20.08 22.79
C VAL A 49 -8.35 -19.13 22.63
N LYS A 50 -8.41 -17.95 23.26
CA LYS A 50 -7.31 -16.99 23.24
C LYS A 50 -6.08 -17.60 23.90
N ARG A 51 -5.03 -17.86 23.11
CA ARG A 51 -3.78 -18.48 23.58
C ARG A 51 -3.07 -17.71 24.70
N GLY A 52 -3.25 -16.39 24.76
CA GLY A 52 -2.70 -15.57 25.85
C GLY A 52 -3.36 -15.90 27.18
N TRP A 53 -4.68 -15.86 27.21
CA TRP A 53 -5.48 -16.22 28.38
C TRP A 53 -5.21 -17.66 28.83
N LEU A 54 -5.19 -18.63 27.92
CA LEU A 54 -4.92 -20.03 28.27
C LEU A 54 -3.50 -20.21 28.84
N ALA A 55 -2.51 -19.49 28.31
CA ALA A 55 -1.14 -19.54 28.82
C ALA A 55 -1.06 -18.99 30.25
N ASP A 56 -1.72 -17.85 30.51
CA ASP A 56 -1.77 -17.21 31.82
C ASP A 56 -2.53 -18.09 32.83
N LEU A 57 -3.66 -18.69 32.42
CA LEU A 57 -4.46 -19.60 33.22
C LEU A 57 -3.67 -20.83 33.68
N LEU A 58 -2.81 -21.39 32.82
CA LEU A 58 -2.03 -22.58 33.14
C LEU A 58 -0.67 -22.27 33.80
N GLY A 59 -0.31 -20.99 33.90
CA GLY A 59 0.99 -20.53 34.39
C GLY A 59 2.15 -20.96 33.50
N VAL A 60 1.96 -20.93 32.16
CA VAL A 60 2.96 -21.35 31.17
C VAL A 60 3.26 -20.25 30.15
N GLY A 61 4.43 -20.31 29.50
CA GLY A 61 4.69 -19.45 28.34
C GLY A 61 3.87 -19.88 27.12
N ARG A 62 3.48 -18.91 26.26
CA ARG A 62 2.70 -19.18 25.02
C ARG A 62 3.36 -20.18 24.08
N SER A 63 4.69 -20.25 24.06
CA SER A 63 5.43 -21.25 23.25
C SER A 63 5.23 -22.68 23.76
N ALA A 64 5.05 -22.87 25.06
CA ALA A 64 4.84 -24.19 25.67
C ALA A 64 3.53 -24.84 25.21
N LEU A 65 2.48 -24.04 24.97
CA LEU A 65 1.21 -24.51 24.39
C LEU A 65 1.40 -25.18 23.02
N ARG A 66 2.44 -24.80 22.27
CA ARG A 66 2.74 -25.38 20.94
C ARG A 66 3.77 -26.51 20.99
N GLN A 67 4.72 -26.44 21.92
CA GLN A 67 5.85 -27.37 21.98
C GLN A 67 5.54 -28.63 22.81
N ASN A 68 4.68 -28.52 23.83
CA ASN A 68 4.32 -29.65 24.68
C ASN A 68 3.09 -30.39 24.11
N THR A 69 3.23 -31.69 23.85
CA THR A 69 2.17 -32.52 23.26
C THR A 69 0.90 -32.61 24.14
N ALA A 70 1.04 -32.65 25.46
CA ALA A 70 -0.12 -32.67 26.36
C ALA A 70 -0.87 -31.34 26.32
N LEU A 71 -0.14 -30.22 26.35
CA LEU A 71 -0.75 -28.89 26.26
C LEU A 71 -1.37 -28.62 24.89
N ARG A 72 -0.81 -29.15 23.80
CA ARG A 72 -1.43 -29.08 22.47
C ARG A 72 -2.78 -29.78 22.44
N ARG A 73 -2.89 -30.97 23.06
CA ARG A 73 -4.17 -31.70 23.16
C ARG A 73 -5.20 -30.89 23.93
N ILE A 74 -4.83 -30.41 25.13
CA ILE A 74 -5.70 -29.55 25.95
C ILE A 74 -6.11 -28.28 25.19
N THR A 75 -5.19 -27.66 24.46
CA THR A 75 -5.47 -26.46 23.66
C THR A 75 -6.52 -26.73 22.59
N ALA A 76 -6.47 -27.89 21.92
CA ALA A 76 -7.47 -28.30 20.94
C ALA A 76 -8.83 -28.59 21.60
N GLU A 77 -8.85 -29.23 22.78
CA GLU A 77 -10.09 -29.47 23.54
C GLU A 77 -10.74 -28.16 24.02
N PHE A 78 -9.95 -27.14 24.37
CA PHE A 78 -10.47 -25.80 24.65
C PHE A 78 -10.99 -25.09 23.38
N ASP A 79 -10.40 -25.34 22.20
CA ASP A 79 -10.92 -24.79 20.94
C ASP A 79 -12.25 -25.43 20.55
N GLU A 80 -12.40 -26.73 20.80
CA GLU A 80 -13.66 -27.46 20.63
C GLU A 80 -14.73 -26.92 21.59
N LEU A 81 -14.41 -26.81 22.89
CA LEU A 81 -15.31 -26.22 23.88
C LEU A 81 -15.67 -24.76 23.54
N ALA A 82 -14.70 -23.97 23.06
CA ALA A 82 -14.97 -22.62 22.57
C ALA A 82 -15.95 -22.66 21.40
N SER A 83 -15.78 -23.57 20.45
CA SER A 83 -16.68 -23.72 19.31
C SER A 83 -18.10 -24.11 19.76
N GLU A 84 -18.26 -25.03 20.70
CA GLU A 84 -19.56 -25.41 21.27
C GLU A 84 -20.27 -24.24 21.97
N LEU A 85 -19.54 -23.48 22.80
CA LEU A 85 -20.07 -22.31 23.49
C LEU A 85 -20.37 -21.15 22.53
N PHE A 86 -19.60 -20.99 21.46
CA PHE A 86 -19.85 -19.98 20.43
C PHE A 86 -21.05 -20.33 19.54
N VAL A 87 -21.21 -21.60 19.15
CA VAL A 87 -22.36 -22.08 18.37
C VAL A 87 -23.65 -21.93 19.18
N SER A 88 -23.64 -22.26 20.47
CA SER A 88 -24.81 -22.07 21.34
C SER A 88 -25.14 -20.59 21.59
N HIS A 89 -24.15 -19.69 21.59
CA HIS A 89 -24.38 -18.24 21.62
C HIS A 89 -24.92 -17.69 20.30
N GLN A 90 -24.47 -18.22 19.16
CA GLN A 90 -24.99 -17.84 17.84
C GLN A 90 -26.40 -18.34 17.58
N VAL A 91 -26.78 -19.54 18.05
CA VAL A 91 -28.16 -20.06 17.91
C VAL A 91 -29.16 -19.20 18.70
N ARG A 92 -28.78 -18.69 19.89
CA ARG A 92 -29.62 -17.74 20.66
C ARG A 92 -29.77 -16.35 20.02
N VAL A 93 -28.84 -15.93 19.18
CA VAL A 93 -28.94 -14.68 18.41
C VAL A 93 -29.69 -14.93 17.09
N ALA A 94 -29.51 -16.11 16.49
CA ALA A 94 -30.15 -16.49 15.23
C ALA A 94 -31.67 -16.67 15.33
N ASP A 95 -32.23 -17.05 16.48
CA ASP A 95 -33.69 -17.18 16.62
C ASP A 95 -34.43 -15.81 16.72
N ILE A 96 -33.71 -14.70 16.86
CA ILE A 96 -34.25 -13.34 16.70
C ILE A 96 -34.10 -12.83 15.24
N GLU A 97 -33.23 -13.46 14.44
CA GLU A 97 -32.87 -12.99 13.09
C GLU A 97 -33.20 -13.99 11.95
N LYS A 98 -33.85 -15.13 12.25
CA LYS A 98 -34.30 -16.09 11.23
C LYS A 98 -35.57 -15.63 10.52
N GLY A 99 -35.37 -14.63 9.68
CA GLY A 99 -36.19 -14.32 8.53
C GLY A 99 -35.30 -13.66 7.50
N LEU A 100 -34.50 -14.46 6.78
CA LEU A 100 -33.97 -14.26 5.40
C LEU A 100 -32.63 -15.00 5.21
N ASP A 101 -32.71 -16.27 4.78
CA ASP A 101 -31.58 -16.92 4.12
C ASP A 101 -31.34 -16.27 2.74
N GLY A 102 -30.18 -15.64 2.57
CA GLY A 102 -29.72 -15.05 1.31
C GLY A 102 -28.21 -15.25 1.10
N PRO A 103 -27.74 -15.34 -0.17
CA PRO A 103 -26.38 -15.75 -0.50
C PRO A 103 -25.33 -14.73 -0.04
N GLN A 104 -24.19 -15.26 0.43
CA GLN A 104 -23.10 -14.51 1.04
C GLN A 104 -22.73 -13.22 0.29
N SER A 105 -22.91 -12.12 1.01
CA SER A 105 -22.60 -10.75 0.64
C SER A 105 -21.09 -10.55 0.44
N ASN A 106 -20.73 -9.86 -0.64
CA ASN A 106 -19.39 -9.33 -0.92
C ASN A 106 -19.04 -8.05 -0.08
N VAL A 107 -19.93 -7.69 0.85
CA VAL A 107 -19.68 -6.71 1.92
C VAL A 107 -19.49 -7.50 3.22
N ILE A 108 -18.32 -7.36 3.85
CA ILE A 108 -18.07 -7.80 5.22
C ILE A 108 -18.82 -6.81 6.11
N ASP A 109 -19.92 -7.25 6.71
CA ASP A 109 -20.61 -6.45 7.72
C ASP A 109 -19.75 -6.43 9.00
N LEU A 110 -19.47 -5.22 9.49
CA LEU A 110 -18.81 -5.04 10.78
C LEU A 110 -19.84 -5.32 11.85
N VAL A 111 -19.76 -6.50 12.47
CA VAL A 111 -20.53 -6.87 13.65
C VAL A 111 -20.19 -5.89 14.78
N GLU A 112 -21.11 -5.00 15.12
CA GLU A 112 -21.02 -4.17 16.32
C GLU A 112 -21.31 -5.01 17.56
N THR A 113 -20.27 -5.58 18.18
CA THR A 113 -20.41 -6.20 19.50
C THR A 113 -20.04 -5.23 20.62
N LYS A 114 -21.06 -4.88 21.42
CA LYS A 114 -21.06 -4.82 22.89
C LYS A 114 -19.91 -4.08 23.61
N ALA A 115 -19.46 -2.92 23.12
CA ALA A 115 -18.58 -2.02 23.89
C ALA A 115 -19.33 -0.72 24.23
N ARG A 116 -20.27 -0.80 25.17
CA ARG A 116 -21.03 0.39 25.67
C ARG A 116 -20.55 0.88 27.04
N LEU A 117 -19.64 0.14 27.70
CA LEU A 117 -19.04 0.53 28.99
C LEU A 117 -17.57 0.98 28.90
N ASP A 118 -16.82 0.60 27.86
CA ASP A 118 -15.43 1.07 27.60
C ASP A 118 -15.34 2.47 26.91
N ARG A 119 -16.48 3.13 26.67
CA ARG A 119 -16.56 4.37 25.87
C ARG A 119 -15.96 5.59 26.56
N LEU A 120 -16.00 5.65 27.89
CA LEU A 120 -15.52 6.80 28.67
C LEU A 120 -13.99 7.00 28.57
N ASP A 121 -13.21 5.93 28.39
CA ASP A 121 -11.74 5.98 28.27
C ASP A 121 -11.23 5.94 26.82
N THR A 122 -12.10 5.65 25.85
CA THR A 122 -11.67 5.43 24.45
C THR A 122 -11.80 6.65 23.56
N GLY A 123 -12.62 7.63 23.93
CA GLY A 123 -12.84 8.85 23.15
C GLY A 123 -13.52 8.58 21.80
N GLU A 124 -14.49 9.41 21.45
CA GLU A 124 -15.34 9.22 20.28
C GLU A 124 -15.13 10.32 19.25
N ILE A 125 -15.35 10.01 17.98
CA ILE A 125 -15.30 11.00 16.91
C ILE A 125 -16.69 11.04 16.31
N GLU A 126 -17.39 12.14 16.56
CA GLU A 126 -18.70 12.40 15.96
C GLU A 126 -18.56 13.41 14.82
N PHE A 127 -19.53 13.40 13.91
CA PHE A 127 -19.58 14.34 12.80
C PHE A 127 -20.73 15.30 13.02
N VAL A 128 -20.41 16.57 13.21
CA VAL A 128 -21.38 17.63 13.41
C VAL A 128 -21.45 18.45 12.14
N THR A 129 -22.66 18.71 11.67
CA THR A 129 -22.93 19.58 10.52
C THR A 129 -23.49 20.90 11.03
N PHE A 130 -22.96 22.01 10.54
CA PHE A 130 -23.39 23.37 10.90
C PHE A 130 -23.24 24.31 9.71
N GLU A 131 -23.96 25.43 9.76
CA GLU A 131 -23.86 26.49 8.76
C GLU A 131 -22.94 27.61 9.25
N PHE A 132 -22.06 28.08 8.38
CA PHE A 132 -21.15 29.20 8.63
C PHE A 132 -20.93 29.97 7.33
N ASP A 133 -21.12 31.29 7.38
CA ASP A 133 -20.97 32.17 6.20
C ASP A 133 -21.81 31.74 4.98
N GLY A 134 -23.01 31.22 5.23
CA GLY A 134 -23.93 30.75 4.19
C GLY A 134 -23.57 29.39 3.56
N GLU A 135 -22.52 28.73 4.05
CA GLU A 135 -22.11 27.39 3.60
C GLU A 135 -22.31 26.34 4.69
N THR A 136 -22.73 25.13 4.30
CA THR A 136 -22.88 24.00 5.22
C THR A 136 -21.57 23.22 5.33
N TYR A 137 -21.04 23.09 6.54
CA TYR A 137 -19.82 22.34 6.83
C TYR A 137 -20.11 21.13 7.73
N THR A 138 -19.49 20.00 7.41
CA THR A 138 -19.42 18.84 8.32
C THR A 138 -18.02 18.74 8.90
N ILE A 139 -17.89 18.69 10.22
CA ILE A 139 -16.60 18.59 10.92
C ILE A 139 -16.55 17.40 11.88
N PRO A 140 -15.38 16.77 12.05
CA PRO A 140 -15.18 15.81 13.13
C PRO A 140 -14.97 16.53 14.47
N VAL A 141 -15.73 16.12 15.47
CA VAL A 141 -15.65 16.58 16.87
C VAL A 141 -15.14 15.42 17.72
N LEU A 142 -14.20 15.71 18.63
CA LEU A 142 -13.61 14.72 19.51
C LEU A 142 -14.29 14.79 20.89
N LEU A 143 -14.85 13.67 21.34
CA LEU A 143 -15.58 13.54 22.61
C LEU A 143 -14.83 12.63 23.59
N TRP A 144 -14.94 12.93 24.88
CA TRP A 144 -14.46 12.10 25.98
C TRP A 144 -15.58 11.94 27.01
N GLY A 145 -16.34 10.85 26.89
CA GLY A 145 -17.66 10.77 27.53
C GLY A 145 -18.55 11.90 27.01
N ASP A 146 -19.22 12.60 27.92
CA ASP A 146 -20.15 13.68 27.57
C ASP A 146 -19.47 15.05 27.35
N ARG A 147 -18.13 15.09 27.33
CA ARG A 147 -17.37 16.33 27.18
C ARG A 147 -16.67 16.41 25.84
N ILE A 148 -16.80 17.55 25.18
CA ILE A 148 -16.07 17.87 23.96
C ILE A 148 -14.61 18.20 24.34
N ASP A 149 -13.66 17.64 23.58
CA ASP A 149 -12.28 18.13 23.54
C ASP A 149 -12.26 19.41 22.70
N GLU A 150 -12.51 20.55 23.34
CA GLU A 150 -12.67 21.85 22.68
C GLU A 150 -11.46 22.19 21.81
N ASP A 151 -10.25 22.06 22.35
CA ASP A 151 -9.02 22.37 21.63
C ASP A 151 -8.86 21.52 20.37
N ALA A 152 -9.04 20.20 20.46
CA ALA A 152 -8.91 19.32 19.31
C ALA A 152 -10.02 19.56 18.28
N SER A 153 -11.24 19.81 18.73
CA SER A 153 -12.41 20.00 17.88
C SER A 153 -12.37 21.36 17.16
N ASP A 154 -11.94 22.42 17.84
CA ASP A 154 -11.73 23.74 17.26
C ASP A 154 -10.58 23.73 16.24
N PHE A 155 -9.51 22.99 16.50
CA PHE A 155 -8.45 22.77 15.50
C PHE A 155 -9.03 22.10 14.25
N LEU A 156 -9.83 21.05 14.41
CA LEU A 156 -10.44 20.34 13.28
C LEU A 156 -11.43 21.23 12.53
N ARG A 157 -12.17 22.09 13.23
CA ARG A 157 -13.03 23.12 12.62
C ARG A 157 -12.20 24.09 11.78
N ASP A 158 -11.13 24.65 12.33
CA ASP A 158 -10.23 25.56 11.60
C ASP A 158 -9.62 24.88 10.37
N ARG A 159 -9.26 23.59 10.47
CA ARG A 159 -8.74 22.81 9.33
C ARG A 159 -9.78 22.68 8.21
N VAL A 160 -11.04 22.43 8.54
CA VAL A 160 -12.08 22.26 7.51
C VAL A 160 -12.50 23.61 6.94
N VAL A 161 -12.83 24.58 7.80
CA VAL A 161 -13.41 25.88 7.40
C VAL A 161 -12.34 26.82 6.85
N LYS A 162 -11.23 27.06 7.57
CA LYS A 162 -10.20 28.03 7.15
C LYS A 162 -9.21 27.44 6.15
N ASP A 163 -8.75 26.21 6.38
CA ASP A 163 -7.75 25.59 5.50
C ASP A 163 -8.36 24.82 4.30
N GLY A 164 -9.69 24.72 4.22
CA GLY A 164 -10.39 24.01 3.14
C GLY A 164 -10.08 22.50 3.06
N VAL A 165 -9.80 21.87 4.20
CA VAL A 165 -9.36 20.47 4.25
C VAL A 165 -10.54 19.54 4.08
N SER A 166 -10.42 18.59 3.13
CA SER A 166 -11.44 17.55 2.93
C SER A 166 -11.81 16.80 4.22
N LEU A 167 -13.08 16.44 4.36
CA LEU A 167 -13.62 15.70 5.51
C LEU A 167 -12.85 14.40 5.81
N LEU A 168 -12.43 13.66 4.77
CA LEU A 168 -11.63 12.43 4.94
C LEU A 168 -10.26 12.71 5.59
N THR A 169 -9.64 13.83 5.23
CA THR A 169 -8.36 14.24 5.83
C THR A 169 -8.58 14.72 7.26
N ALA A 170 -9.64 15.49 7.52
CA ALA A 170 -10.01 15.91 8.87
C ALA A 170 -10.33 14.71 9.78
N LYS A 171 -11.08 13.71 9.30
CA LYS A 171 -11.35 12.45 10.01
C LYS A 171 -10.05 11.71 10.38
N ARG A 172 -9.08 11.69 9.46
CA ARG A 172 -7.77 11.09 9.71
C ARG A 172 -6.99 11.87 10.76
N ASP A 173 -6.96 13.20 10.64
CA ASP A 173 -6.31 14.08 11.61
C ASP A 173 -6.95 13.89 13.00
N ALA A 174 -8.28 13.83 13.09
CA ALA A 174 -9.04 13.54 14.31
C ALA A 174 -8.69 12.17 14.93
N SER A 175 -8.57 11.12 14.10
CA SER A 175 -8.17 9.79 14.56
C SER A 175 -6.77 9.78 15.17
N ILE A 176 -5.84 10.55 14.58
CA ILE A 176 -4.47 10.68 15.08
C ILE A 176 -4.47 11.47 16.39
N LEU A 177 -5.17 12.60 16.44
CA LEU A 177 -5.27 13.44 17.64
C LEU A 177 -5.92 12.69 18.80
N ARG A 178 -7.03 11.99 18.55
CA ARG A 178 -7.67 11.12 19.55
C ARG A 178 -6.67 10.17 20.19
N ARG A 179 -5.88 9.47 19.36
CA ARG A 179 -4.90 8.50 19.86
C ARG A 179 -3.79 9.17 20.68
N PHE A 180 -3.32 10.33 20.22
CA PHE A 180 -2.31 11.12 20.93
C PHE A 180 -2.82 11.62 22.27
N LEU A 181 -3.99 12.25 22.29
CA LEU A 181 -4.58 12.83 23.48
C LEU A 181 -5.00 11.76 24.49
N ARG A 182 -5.43 10.57 24.03
CA ARG A 182 -5.60 9.39 24.91
C ARG A 182 -4.31 9.03 25.64
N HIS A 183 -3.19 9.01 24.92
CA HIS A 183 -1.88 8.72 25.51
C HIS A 183 -1.46 9.81 26.50
N CYS A 184 -1.68 11.08 26.16
CA CYS A 184 -1.45 12.19 27.08
C CYS A 184 -2.26 12.05 28.38
N ARG A 185 -3.56 11.77 28.28
CA ARG A 185 -4.44 11.54 29.44
C ARG A 185 -3.95 10.38 30.31
N LYS A 186 -3.65 9.23 29.71
CA LYS A 186 -3.11 8.05 30.40
C LYS A 186 -1.80 8.34 31.14
N LYS A 187 -1.01 9.30 30.67
CA LYS A 187 0.26 9.71 31.26
C LYS A 187 0.17 10.98 32.13
N GLY A 188 -1.02 11.55 32.30
CA GLY A 188 -1.21 12.81 33.02
C GLY A 188 -0.51 14.01 32.37
N TRP A 189 -0.25 13.95 31.06
CA TRP A 189 0.42 15.04 30.34
C TRP A 189 -0.56 16.12 29.92
N GLN A 190 -0.28 17.34 30.37
CA GLN A 190 -0.94 18.55 29.90
C GLN A 190 -0.21 19.10 28.66
N LEU A 191 -0.96 19.73 27.75
CA LEU A 191 -0.42 20.28 26.50
C LEU A 191 0.71 21.29 26.76
N ARG A 192 0.56 22.16 27.76
CA ARG A 192 1.57 23.15 28.19
C ARG A 192 2.90 22.56 28.67
N HIS A 193 2.92 21.27 29.02
CA HIS A 193 4.12 20.59 29.51
C HIS A 193 4.69 19.61 28.47
N LEU A 194 4.22 19.66 27.23
CA LEU A 194 4.75 18.81 26.17
C LEU A 194 6.18 19.20 25.83
N THR A 195 7.00 18.18 25.60
CA THR A 195 8.41 18.33 25.21
C THR A 195 8.73 17.35 24.09
N ASP A 196 9.83 17.57 23.37
CA ASP A 196 10.34 16.60 22.39
C ASP A 196 10.59 15.22 23.03
N GLY A 197 10.98 15.17 24.31
CA GLY A 197 11.12 13.93 25.08
C GLY A 197 9.80 13.17 25.22
N ARG A 198 8.69 13.88 25.51
CA ARG A 198 7.35 13.29 25.60
C ARG A 198 6.83 12.84 24.24
N LEU A 199 7.11 13.59 23.17
CA LEU A 199 6.78 13.16 21.80
C LEU A 199 7.58 11.91 21.39
N ARG A 200 8.86 11.80 21.79
CA ARG A 200 9.65 10.58 21.61
C ARG A 200 9.05 9.41 22.39
N ASN A 201 8.59 9.62 23.61
CA ASN A 201 7.94 8.60 24.41
C ASN A 201 6.62 8.12 23.79
N TYR A 202 5.76 9.04 23.32
CA TYR A 202 4.55 8.70 22.57
C TYR A 202 4.89 7.86 21.33
N ARG A 203 5.88 8.29 20.54
CA ARG A 203 6.36 7.56 19.36
C ARG A 203 6.80 6.13 19.73
N SER A 204 7.57 5.96 20.81
CA SER A 204 7.98 4.62 21.28
C SER A 204 6.79 3.78 21.75
N SER A 205 5.83 4.38 22.46
CA SER A 205 4.65 3.65 22.96
C SER A 205 3.79 3.08 21.83
N ILE A 206 3.59 3.82 20.74
CA ILE A 206 2.85 3.31 19.58
C ILE A 206 3.64 2.22 18.86
N ARG A 207 4.98 2.32 18.80
CA ARG A 207 5.81 1.25 18.22
C ARG A 207 5.61 -0.08 18.95
N HIS A 208 5.42 -0.08 20.27
CA HIS A 208 5.20 -1.31 21.04
C HIS A 208 3.78 -1.88 20.89
N VAL A 209 2.75 -1.02 20.82
CA VAL A 209 1.36 -1.46 20.68
C VAL A 209 1.07 -1.98 19.27
N ASP A 210 1.63 -1.36 18.24
CA ASP A 210 1.41 -1.74 16.84
C ASP A 210 2.47 -2.75 16.31
N ALA A 211 3.38 -3.21 17.18
CA ALA A 211 4.44 -4.19 16.85
C ALA A 211 3.91 -5.56 16.40
N ALA A 212 2.62 -5.86 16.60
CA ALA A 212 2.00 -7.09 16.11
C ALA A 212 1.88 -7.16 14.57
N ILE A 213 2.26 -6.09 13.85
CA ILE A 213 2.27 -6.02 12.38
C ILE A 213 3.70 -5.70 11.91
N LEU A 214 4.68 -6.48 12.34
CA LEU A 214 5.93 -6.62 11.61
C LEU A 214 5.62 -7.48 10.38
N ASN A 215 5.82 -6.95 9.19
CA ASN A 215 6.00 -7.79 8.01
C ASN A 215 7.26 -8.65 8.21
N ASP A 216 7.22 -9.89 7.71
CA ASP A 216 8.14 -11.02 8.01
C ASP A 216 9.65 -10.73 7.88
N GLU A 217 10.02 -9.55 7.38
CA GLU A 217 11.38 -9.17 7.03
C GLU A 217 11.98 -8.11 7.99
N GLY A 218 11.31 -7.76 9.09
CA GLY A 218 11.83 -6.81 10.08
C GLY A 218 12.00 -5.37 9.57
N ARG A 219 11.33 -5.01 8.47
CA ARG A 219 11.51 -3.71 7.77
C ARG A 219 10.64 -2.60 8.38
N ASN A 220 11.21 -1.42 8.57
CA ASN A 220 10.50 -0.22 9.08
C ASN A 220 9.52 0.36 8.03
N ILE A 221 8.35 -0.27 7.81
CA ILE A 221 7.21 0.35 7.08
C ILE A 221 6.71 1.63 7.79
N TRP A 222 7.11 1.81 9.04
CA TRP A 222 6.50 2.72 10.00
C TRP A 222 7.00 4.17 9.99
N ALA A 223 8.18 4.48 9.46
CA ALA A 223 8.76 5.83 9.57
C ALA A 223 7.84 6.91 8.97
N ARG A 224 7.28 6.64 7.79
CA ARG A 224 6.37 7.57 7.10
C ARG A 224 5.05 7.76 7.84
N THR A 225 4.45 6.68 8.32
CA THR A 225 3.19 6.74 9.08
C THR A 225 3.39 7.50 10.38
N PHE A 226 4.48 7.25 11.10
CA PHE A 226 4.84 8.00 12.30
C PHE A 226 5.12 9.47 12.02
N ASN A 227 5.87 9.77 10.97
CA ASN A 227 6.12 11.15 10.57
C ASN A 227 4.82 11.87 10.22
N ASN A 228 3.84 11.18 9.62
CA ASN A 228 2.51 11.73 9.41
C ASN A 228 1.78 12.00 10.73
N TYR A 229 1.84 11.08 11.71
CA TYR A 229 1.24 11.30 13.03
C TYR A 229 1.85 12.52 13.73
N LEU A 230 3.18 12.56 13.78
CA LEU A 230 3.92 13.69 14.34
C LEU A 230 3.61 15.00 13.60
N SER A 231 3.42 14.96 12.28
CA SER A 231 3.07 16.15 11.51
C SER A 231 1.67 16.69 11.85
N VAL A 232 0.68 15.82 12.10
CA VAL A 232 -0.64 16.24 12.58
C VAL A 232 -0.54 16.82 13.98
N ILE A 233 0.11 16.11 14.90
CA ILE A 233 0.27 16.55 16.29
C ILE A 233 1.00 17.89 16.34
N PHE A 234 2.09 18.04 15.60
CA PHE A 234 2.86 19.29 15.57
C PHE A 234 2.05 20.45 14.97
N ARG A 235 1.23 20.21 13.93
CA ARG A 235 0.31 21.23 13.40
C ARG A 235 -0.74 21.65 14.43
N PHE A 236 -1.31 20.70 15.16
CA PHE A 236 -2.22 20.98 16.27
C PHE A 236 -1.56 21.83 17.36
N LEU A 237 -0.35 21.47 17.80
CA LEU A 237 0.36 22.25 18.81
C LEU A 237 0.74 23.65 18.30
N THR A 238 1.15 23.77 17.03
CA THR A 238 1.42 25.07 16.40
C THR A 238 0.17 25.93 16.35
N TRP A 239 -0.98 25.35 16.05
CA TRP A 239 -2.27 26.05 16.06
C TRP A 239 -2.66 26.48 17.49
N ALA A 240 -2.51 25.60 18.47
CA ALA A 240 -2.82 25.90 19.87
C ALA A 240 -1.96 27.06 20.39
N GLU A 241 -0.67 27.09 20.02
CA GLU A 241 0.25 28.18 20.34
C GLU A 241 -0.17 29.49 19.65
N LYS A 242 -0.48 29.47 18.34
CA LYS A 242 -0.93 30.66 17.59
C LYS A 242 -2.24 31.26 18.10
N THR A 243 -3.14 30.43 18.59
CA THR A 243 -4.42 30.86 19.18
C THR A 243 -4.31 31.22 20.66
N GLY A 244 -3.13 31.08 21.27
CA GLY A 244 -2.88 31.43 22.66
C GLY A 244 -3.37 30.40 23.70
N ARG A 245 -3.83 29.22 23.27
CA ARG A 245 -4.25 28.11 24.15
C ARG A 245 -3.09 27.51 24.93
N ILE A 246 -1.90 27.51 24.32
CA ILE A 246 -0.61 27.22 24.96
C ILE A 246 0.36 28.35 24.62
N ARG A 247 1.38 28.56 25.47
CA ARG A 247 2.40 29.60 25.27
C ARG A 247 3.78 29.07 25.60
N GLY A 248 4.76 29.39 24.75
CA GLY A 248 6.16 29.01 24.89
C GLY A 248 6.44 27.52 24.70
N VAL A 249 5.50 26.74 24.14
CA VAL A 249 5.65 25.28 24.00
C VAL A 249 6.28 24.91 22.67
N VAL A 250 5.86 25.59 21.60
CA VAL A 250 6.25 25.27 20.22
C VAL A 250 7.03 26.41 19.59
N GLU A 251 8.04 26.06 18.80
CA GLU A 251 8.77 27.01 17.97
C GLU A 251 7.90 27.56 16.83
N LEU A 252 7.52 28.84 16.91
CA LEU A 252 6.76 29.53 15.86
C LEU A 252 7.66 30.31 14.89
N ASP A 253 8.85 30.71 15.33
CA ASP A 253 9.80 31.49 14.53
C ASP A 253 11.27 31.09 14.78
N GLN A 254 12.06 31.04 13.70
CA GLN A 254 13.48 30.71 13.76
C GLN A 254 14.27 31.79 14.51
N ALA A 255 13.83 33.05 14.49
CA ALA A 255 14.48 34.13 15.24
C ALA A 255 14.35 33.95 16.76
N GLN A 256 13.24 33.37 17.24
CA GLN A 256 13.05 33.07 18.67
C GLN A 256 13.97 31.93 19.16
N SER A 257 14.35 31.00 18.27
CA SER A 257 15.18 29.83 18.59
C SER A 257 16.60 30.16 19.09
N GLN A 258 17.09 31.38 18.81
CA GLN A 258 18.44 31.81 19.19
C GLN A 258 18.54 32.27 20.64
N ARG A 259 17.43 32.61 21.32
CA ARG A 259 17.46 33.15 22.69
C ARG A 259 17.02 32.14 23.76
N GLN A 260 15.97 31.36 23.51
CA GLN A 260 15.55 30.22 24.34
C GLN A 260 14.87 29.18 23.44
N ARG A 261 15.33 27.93 23.50
CA ARG A 261 14.71 26.85 22.72
C ARG A 261 13.42 26.41 23.39
N PRO A 262 12.27 26.47 22.69
CA PRO A 262 11.01 25.98 23.25
C PRO A 262 11.07 24.45 23.47
N PRO A 263 10.26 23.90 24.38
CA PRO A 263 10.27 22.48 24.73
C PRO A 263 9.99 21.53 23.57
N VAL A 264 9.22 21.97 22.57
CA VAL A 264 8.92 21.24 21.34
C VAL A 264 9.53 21.99 20.15
N THR A 265 10.58 21.43 19.55
CA THR A 265 11.34 22.12 18.50
C THR A 265 10.95 21.66 17.09
N GLY A 266 11.01 22.61 16.16
CA GLY A 266 10.60 22.42 14.77
C GLY A 266 11.72 22.73 13.79
N ARG A 267 11.56 22.29 12.55
CA ARG A 267 12.31 22.79 11.40
C ARG A 267 11.36 23.25 10.33
N VAL A 268 11.69 24.38 9.71
CA VAL A 268 10.96 24.86 8.55
C VAL A 268 11.35 24.00 7.35
N HIS A 269 10.35 23.35 6.77
CA HIS A 269 10.44 22.70 5.47
C HIS A 269 9.74 23.58 4.44
N TYR A 270 10.47 23.95 3.39
CA TYR A 270 9.92 24.67 2.25
C TYR A 270 9.50 23.67 1.18
N GLY A 271 8.23 23.70 0.80
CA GLY A 271 7.69 22.98 -0.34
C GLY A 271 7.28 23.94 -1.45
N VAL A 272 7.09 23.44 -2.66
CA VAL A 272 6.50 24.19 -3.77
C VAL A 272 5.23 23.47 -4.17
N MET A 273 4.08 24.16 -4.16
CA MET A 273 2.83 23.63 -4.69
C MET A 273 2.91 23.47 -6.21
N PRO A 274 2.03 22.65 -6.81
CA PRO A 274 1.86 22.63 -8.27
C PRO A 274 1.57 24.02 -8.88
N SER A 275 0.97 24.94 -8.11
CA SER A 275 0.72 26.32 -8.50
C SER A 275 1.96 27.23 -8.42
N GLY A 276 3.14 26.71 -8.11
CA GLY A 276 4.37 27.48 -7.88
C GLY A 276 4.45 28.19 -6.52
N ARG A 277 3.36 28.21 -5.75
CA ARG A 277 3.33 28.81 -4.40
C ARG A 277 4.27 28.06 -3.46
N ARG A 278 5.21 28.77 -2.85
CA ARG A 278 6.07 28.21 -1.79
C ARG A 278 5.24 28.01 -0.52
N ILE A 279 5.18 26.78 -0.04
CA ILE A 279 4.59 26.45 1.26
C ILE A 279 5.70 26.43 2.29
N ARG A 280 5.54 27.21 3.35
CA ARG A 280 6.32 27.08 4.57
C ARG A 280 5.60 26.11 5.50
N GLN A 281 6.17 24.93 5.74
CA GLN A 281 5.61 23.95 6.67
C GLN A 281 6.58 23.68 7.80
N TRP A 282 6.13 23.80 9.04
CA TRP A 282 6.93 23.41 10.19
C TRP A 282 6.78 21.91 10.47
N VAL A 283 7.92 21.25 10.69
CA VAL A 283 8.00 19.80 10.90
C VAL A 283 8.79 19.54 12.18
N SER A 284 8.24 18.71 13.07
CA SER A 284 8.89 18.28 14.32
C SER A 284 10.27 17.65 14.05
N ILE A 285 11.28 17.96 14.87
CA ILE A 285 12.60 17.31 14.78
C ILE A 285 12.58 15.83 15.19
N VAL A 286 11.52 15.38 15.86
CA VAL A 286 11.33 14.00 16.34
C VAL A 286 10.98 13.03 15.20
N THR A 287 10.88 13.50 13.95
CA THR A 287 10.64 12.62 12.79
C THR A 287 11.74 11.57 12.64
N LEU A 288 11.34 10.36 12.26
CA LEU A 288 12.25 9.28 11.93
C LEU A 288 12.82 9.49 10.52
N ARG A 289 14.11 9.22 10.34
CA ARG A 289 14.69 9.12 9.00
C ARG A 289 14.05 7.91 8.30
N ASP A 290 13.35 8.16 7.20
CA ASP A 290 12.90 7.09 6.32
C ASP A 290 14.14 6.57 5.59
N LYS A 291 14.66 5.39 5.97
CA LYS A 291 15.76 4.73 5.25
C LYS A 291 15.33 4.28 3.85
N ARG A 292 14.03 4.31 3.53
CA ARG A 292 13.61 4.28 2.14
C ARG A 292 14.02 5.61 1.53
N GLY A 293 15.06 5.59 0.71
CA GLY A 293 15.12 6.51 -0.42
C GLY A 293 13.74 6.52 -1.07
N ASN A 294 13.27 7.71 -1.47
CA ASN A 294 11.96 7.88 -2.11
C ASN A 294 11.73 6.74 -3.11
N ALA A 295 10.70 5.93 -2.86
CA ALA A 295 10.32 4.80 -3.71
C ALA A 295 11.38 3.68 -3.87
N ALA A 296 11.90 3.12 -2.77
CA ALA A 296 12.44 1.77 -2.79
C ALA A 296 11.41 0.80 -3.41
N ASP A 297 11.66 0.49 -4.68
CA ASP A 297 11.38 -0.76 -5.39
C ASP A 297 9.98 -1.38 -5.34
N ARG A 298 8.94 -0.56 -5.35
CA ARG A 298 7.67 -1.08 -5.88
C ARG A 298 7.75 -0.99 -7.39
N GLY A 299 8.14 -2.08 -8.04
CA GLY A 299 8.21 -2.22 -9.49
C GLY A 299 6.90 -1.77 -10.17
N THR A 300 7.01 -1.17 -11.35
CA THR A 300 5.84 -1.08 -12.24
C THR A 300 5.73 -2.46 -12.88
N PRO A 301 4.59 -3.15 -12.78
CA PRO A 301 4.44 -4.45 -13.43
C PRO A 301 4.71 -4.34 -14.92
N ASP A 302 5.36 -5.35 -15.48
CA ASP A 302 5.62 -5.45 -16.91
C ASP A 302 4.35 -5.86 -17.67
N GLU A 303 4.41 -5.80 -19.01
CA GLU A 303 3.26 -6.13 -19.86
C GLU A 303 2.73 -7.57 -19.65
N PRO A 304 3.58 -8.61 -19.54
CA PRO A 304 3.12 -9.94 -19.16
C PRO A 304 2.42 -9.98 -17.80
N GLY A 305 2.98 -9.30 -16.79
CA GLY A 305 2.39 -9.22 -15.46
C GLY A 305 1.01 -8.55 -15.47
N ILE A 306 0.86 -7.41 -16.15
CA ILE A 306 -0.44 -6.73 -16.29
C ILE A 306 -1.46 -7.60 -17.06
N ARG A 307 -1.04 -8.25 -18.15
CA ARG A 307 -1.92 -9.19 -18.87
C ARG A 307 -2.39 -10.34 -17.99
N ASN A 308 -1.51 -10.87 -17.14
CA ASN A 308 -1.90 -11.92 -16.19
C ASN A 308 -2.92 -11.40 -15.16
N VAL A 309 -2.78 -10.16 -14.67
CA VAL A 309 -3.75 -9.53 -13.77
C VAL A 309 -5.13 -9.41 -14.43
N HIS A 310 -5.20 -9.01 -15.70
CA HIS A 310 -6.46 -8.99 -16.46
C HIS A 310 -7.05 -10.39 -16.66
N ARG A 311 -6.21 -11.40 -16.93
CA ARG A 311 -6.66 -12.79 -17.03
C ARG A 311 -7.28 -13.29 -15.72
N VAL A 312 -6.68 -12.93 -14.57
CA VAL A 312 -7.27 -13.25 -13.26
C VAL A 312 -8.57 -12.48 -13.05
N ALA A 313 -8.64 -11.20 -13.42
CA ALA A 313 -9.89 -10.43 -13.31
C ALA A 313 -11.01 -11.06 -14.15
N ALA A 314 -10.68 -11.57 -15.35
CA ALA A 314 -11.62 -12.22 -16.25
C ALA A 314 -12.18 -13.54 -15.71
N SER A 315 -11.60 -14.15 -14.67
CA SER A 315 -12.14 -15.35 -14.01
C SER A 315 -13.03 -15.04 -12.81
N HIS A 316 -13.20 -13.76 -12.45
CA HIS A 316 -14.09 -13.36 -11.36
C HIS A 316 -15.57 -13.42 -11.77
N ARG A 317 -16.46 -13.55 -10.78
CA ARG A 317 -17.92 -13.49 -10.99
C ARG A 317 -18.37 -12.22 -11.74
N HIS A 318 -17.68 -11.11 -11.50
CA HIS A 318 -17.93 -9.82 -12.15
C HIS A 318 -16.82 -9.48 -13.14
N ALA A 319 -16.44 -10.46 -13.96
CA ALA A 319 -15.29 -10.41 -14.86
C ALA A 319 -15.24 -9.14 -15.71
N THR A 320 -16.33 -8.79 -16.37
CA THR A 320 -16.40 -7.63 -17.27
C THR A 320 -16.22 -6.34 -16.49
N ARG A 321 -16.98 -6.14 -15.41
CA ARG A 321 -16.85 -4.96 -14.53
C ARG A 321 -15.43 -4.81 -14.00
N ASP A 322 -14.87 -5.88 -13.44
CA ASP A 322 -13.58 -5.84 -12.75
C ASP A 322 -12.43 -5.61 -13.75
N THR A 323 -12.47 -6.27 -14.91
CA THR A 323 -11.56 -6.03 -16.03
C THR A 323 -11.67 -4.60 -16.52
N LEU A 324 -12.89 -4.10 -16.72
CA LEU A 324 -13.13 -2.73 -17.20
C LEU A 324 -12.57 -1.69 -16.22
N LEU A 325 -12.78 -1.85 -14.91
CA LEU A 325 -12.20 -0.99 -13.88
C LEU A 325 -10.67 -0.90 -13.99
N PHE A 326 -10.00 -2.01 -14.33
CA PHE A 326 -8.55 -2.05 -14.52
C PHE A 326 -8.13 -1.40 -15.85
N LEU A 327 -8.87 -1.65 -16.94
CA LEU A 327 -8.63 -1.00 -18.23
C LEU A 327 -8.73 0.52 -18.11
N TRP A 328 -9.72 1.06 -17.40
CA TRP A 328 -9.80 2.49 -17.13
C TRP A 328 -8.54 3.02 -16.43
N GLY A 329 -8.01 2.31 -15.43
CA GLY A 329 -6.77 2.69 -14.75
C GLY A 329 -5.54 2.62 -15.66
N GLU A 330 -5.49 1.64 -16.56
CA GLU A 330 -4.36 1.38 -17.45
C GLU A 330 -4.31 2.31 -18.67
N TYR A 331 -5.45 2.62 -19.27
CA TYR A 331 -5.52 3.40 -20.52
C TYR A 331 -5.70 4.90 -20.28
N THR A 332 -6.21 5.31 -19.12
CA THR A 332 -6.39 6.74 -18.80
C THR A 332 -5.50 7.23 -17.67
N GLY A 333 -4.90 6.30 -16.90
CA GLY A 333 -4.18 6.63 -15.68
C GLY A 333 -5.07 7.18 -14.57
N ALA A 334 -6.40 7.11 -14.70
CA ALA A 334 -7.33 7.67 -13.73
C ALA A 334 -7.15 7.05 -12.34
N ARG A 335 -7.40 7.86 -11.30
CA ARG A 335 -7.39 7.36 -9.92
C ARG A 335 -8.68 6.60 -9.65
N ARG A 336 -8.63 5.69 -8.68
CA ARG A 336 -9.77 4.93 -8.15
C ARG A 336 -11.05 5.77 -8.02
N ALA A 337 -10.97 6.92 -7.32
CA ALA A 337 -12.11 7.80 -7.12
C ALA A 337 -12.63 8.44 -8.42
N SER A 338 -11.74 8.73 -9.38
CA SER A 338 -12.11 9.31 -10.67
C SER A 338 -12.82 8.27 -11.54
N VAL A 339 -12.33 7.02 -11.59
CA VAL A 339 -12.98 5.93 -12.34
C VAL A 339 -14.36 5.60 -11.78
N LEU A 340 -14.46 5.49 -10.45
CA LEU A 340 -15.75 5.25 -9.79
C LEU A 340 -16.71 6.45 -9.88
N GLY A 341 -16.18 7.64 -10.16
CA GLY A 341 -16.96 8.86 -10.31
C GLY A 341 -17.54 9.09 -11.71
N VAL A 342 -17.20 8.26 -12.71
CA VAL A 342 -17.72 8.39 -14.07
C VAL A 342 -19.22 8.11 -14.09
N ARG A 343 -19.99 9.02 -14.70
CA ARG A 343 -21.44 8.95 -14.86
C ARG A 343 -21.84 8.55 -16.27
N LEU A 344 -23.07 8.10 -16.44
CA LEU A 344 -23.65 7.81 -17.76
C LEU A 344 -23.63 9.03 -18.67
N THR A 345 -23.93 10.21 -18.12
CA THR A 345 -23.93 11.49 -18.85
C THR A 345 -22.54 11.91 -19.33
N ASP A 346 -21.48 11.30 -18.80
CA ASP A 346 -20.11 11.58 -19.23
C ASP A 346 -19.72 10.72 -20.45
N LEU A 347 -20.46 9.65 -20.74
CA LEU A 347 -20.19 8.75 -21.87
C LEU A 347 -20.87 9.26 -23.15
N PRO A 348 -20.28 9.01 -24.33
CA PRO A 348 -20.97 9.29 -25.59
C PRO A 348 -22.11 8.28 -25.79
N THR A 349 -23.09 8.67 -26.60
CA THR A 349 -24.02 7.73 -27.24
C THR A 349 -23.30 6.88 -28.29
N ARG A 350 -23.92 5.79 -28.75
CA ARG A 350 -23.35 4.92 -29.79
C ARG A 350 -23.16 5.69 -31.11
N GLU A 351 -24.12 6.51 -31.47
CA GLU A 351 -24.08 7.36 -32.66
C GLU A 351 -22.95 8.39 -32.59
N GLN A 352 -22.77 9.02 -31.42
CA GLN A 352 -21.63 9.92 -31.18
C GLN A 352 -20.29 9.17 -31.26
N LEU A 353 -20.23 7.92 -30.79
CA LEU A 353 -19.01 7.13 -30.87
C LEU A 353 -18.61 6.80 -32.31
N ASP A 354 -19.58 6.49 -33.18
CA ASP A 354 -19.36 6.25 -34.61
C ASP A 354 -18.94 7.52 -35.36
N GLU A 355 -19.51 8.67 -35.00
CA GLU A 355 -19.10 9.97 -35.53
C GLU A 355 -17.64 10.28 -35.15
N LEU A 356 -17.24 10.01 -33.90
CA LEU A 356 -15.86 10.19 -33.44
C LEU A 356 -14.89 9.29 -34.20
N ARG A 357 -15.24 8.03 -34.47
CA ARG A 357 -14.43 7.09 -35.28
C ARG A 357 -14.23 7.65 -36.68
N SER A 358 -15.31 8.10 -37.31
CA SER A 358 -15.29 8.65 -38.67
C SER A 358 -14.45 9.91 -38.79
N ARG A 359 -14.48 10.78 -37.78
CA ARG A 359 -13.72 12.05 -37.75
C ARG A 359 -12.32 11.94 -37.15
N GLY A 360 -11.92 10.78 -36.64
CA GLY A 360 -10.66 10.62 -35.89
C GLY A 360 -10.57 11.52 -34.65
N SER A 361 -11.71 11.85 -34.04
CA SER A 361 -11.81 12.78 -32.91
C SER A 361 -11.77 12.04 -31.56
N ARG A 362 -11.55 12.79 -30.47
CA ARG A 362 -11.46 12.24 -29.10
C ARG A 362 -12.63 12.69 -28.24
N TRP A 363 -13.11 11.80 -27.37
CA TRP A 363 -14.11 12.15 -26.35
C TRP A 363 -13.42 12.54 -25.04
N GLY A 364 -13.79 13.70 -24.48
CA GLY A 364 -13.23 14.21 -23.24
C GLY A 364 -14.17 14.03 -22.06
N ILE A 365 -13.71 13.39 -20.99
CA ILE A 365 -14.48 13.22 -19.75
C ILE A 365 -13.86 14.09 -18.65
N LYS A 366 -14.66 14.96 -18.04
CA LYS A 366 -14.24 15.79 -16.91
C LYS A 366 -14.27 14.98 -15.62
N ILE A 367 -13.11 14.82 -14.99
CA ILE A 367 -12.96 14.15 -13.70
C ILE A 367 -12.53 15.16 -12.62
N PHE A 368 -13.08 14.99 -11.44
CA PHE A 368 -12.65 15.74 -10.27
C PHE A 368 -11.42 15.06 -9.63
N THR A 369 -10.39 15.84 -9.30
CA THR A 369 -9.14 15.30 -8.76
C THR A 369 -8.80 15.82 -7.37
N LYS A 370 -7.88 15.10 -6.72
CA LYS A 370 -7.33 15.50 -5.43
C LYS A 370 -6.59 16.83 -5.58
N GLY A 371 -7.14 17.89 -4.98
CA GLY A 371 -6.67 19.27 -5.13
C GLY A 371 -7.78 20.27 -5.48
N GLY A 372 -9.01 19.79 -5.70
CA GLY A 372 -10.15 20.66 -6.00
C GLY A 372 -10.26 21.05 -7.48
N THR A 373 -9.43 20.47 -8.35
CA THR A 373 -9.33 20.82 -9.77
C THR A 373 -10.00 19.78 -10.65
N TRP A 374 -10.72 20.28 -11.65
CA TRP A 374 -11.27 19.48 -12.75
C TRP A 374 -10.20 19.24 -13.81
N HIS A 375 -10.15 18.01 -14.32
CA HIS A 375 -9.27 17.64 -15.42
C HIS A 375 -10.03 16.83 -16.45
N THR A 376 -9.73 17.04 -17.73
CA THR A 376 -10.28 16.20 -18.80
C THR A 376 -9.34 15.03 -19.05
N ILE A 377 -9.89 13.82 -19.00
CA ILE A 377 -9.24 12.62 -19.52
C ILE A 377 -9.84 12.28 -20.90
N TYR A 378 -9.04 11.64 -21.74
CA TYR A 378 -9.45 11.24 -23.08
C TYR A 378 -9.29 9.72 -23.20
N PRO A 379 -10.32 8.94 -22.85
CA PRO A 379 -10.32 7.49 -23.05
C PRO A 379 -10.24 7.15 -24.54
N ASP A 380 -9.58 6.05 -24.87
CA ASP A 380 -9.56 5.53 -26.23
C ASP A 380 -10.97 5.06 -26.64
N LEU A 381 -11.31 5.17 -27.93
CA LEU A 381 -12.64 4.84 -28.44
C LEU A 381 -13.03 3.37 -28.15
N PHE A 382 -12.04 2.47 -28.18
CA PHE A 382 -12.24 1.07 -27.77
C PHE A 382 -12.70 0.95 -26.32
N LEU A 383 -12.08 1.71 -25.40
CA LEU A 383 -12.46 1.68 -23.99
C LEU A 383 -13.88 2.22 -23.77
N LEU A 384 -14.29 3.23 -24.53
CA LEU A 384 -15.66 3.75 -24.49
C LEU A 384 -16.66 2.72 -24.99
N ASP A 385 -16.35 2.04 -26.10
CA ASP A 385 -17.21 1.01 -26.69
C ASP A 385 -17.50 -0.14 -25.72
N VAL A 386 -16.44 -0.74 -25.16
CA VAL A 386 -16.60 -1.83 -24.17
C VAL A 386 -17.25 -1.35 -22.87
N THR A 387 -17.14 -0.05 -22.55
CA THR A 387 -17.85 0.53 -21.41
C THR A 387 -19.34 0.62 -21.68
N LEU A 388 -19.73 1.01 -22.89
CA LEU A 388 -21.13 1.03 -23.30
C LEU A 388 -21.71 -0.38 -23.34
N ASP A 389 -20.97 -1.39 -23.84
CA ASP A 389 -21.42 -2.79 -23.82
C ASP A 389 -21.71 -3.27 -22.40
N TYR A 390 -20.82 -2.94 -21.45
CA TYR A 390 -21.03 -3.22 -20.04
C TYR A 390 -22.26 -2.49 -19.48
N VAL A 391 -22.48 -1.23 -19.87
CA VAL A 391 -23.62 -0.41 -19.44
C VAL A 391 -24.94 -1.03 -19.91
N ASP A 392 -24.99 -1.44 -21.17
CA ASP A 392 -26.20 -1.94 -21.84
C ASP A 392 -26.61 -3.33 -21.32
N VAL A 393 -25.64 -4.16 -20.93
CA VAL A 393 -25.89 -5.55 -20.53
C VAL A 393 -25.82 -5.75 -19.02
N GLU A 394 -24.62 -5.74 -18.43
CA GLU A 394 -24.43 -6.15 -17.04
C GLU A 394 -24.91 -5.10 -16.05
N ARG A 395 -24.63 -3.82 -16.33
CA ARG A 395 -25.08 -2.73 -15.46
C ARG A 395 -26.60 -2.62 -15.49
N ALA A 396 -27.22 -2.72 -16.66
CA ALA A 396 -28.67 -2.72 -16.81
C ALA A 396 -29.33 -3.83 -15.97
N ALA A 397 -28.77 -5.05 -16.00
CA ALA A 397 -29.24 -6.15 -15.16
C ALA A 397 -29.11 -5.87 -13.65
N ILE A 398 -28.00 -5.24 -13.20
CA ILE A 398 -27.84 -4.83 -11.80
C ILE A 398 -28.91 -3.80 -11.40
N VAL A 399 -29.19 -2.83 -12.28
CA VAL A 399 -30.20 -1.79 -12.06
C VAL A 399 -31.59 -2.42 -11.99
N GLU A 400 -31.95 -3.30 -12.92
CA GLU A 400 -33.25 -3.97 -12.94
C GLU A 400 -33.52 -4.77 -11.64
N VAL A 401 -32.53 -5.54 -11.18
CA VAL A 401 -32.63 -6.29 -9.92
C VAL A 401 -32.81 -5.39 -8.71
N ASN A 402 -32.18 -4.21 -8.69
CA ASN A 402 -32.30 -3.27 -7.56
C ASN A 402 -33.57 -2.41 -7.65
N LEU A 403 -34.05 -2.10 -8.86
CA LEU A 403 -35.36 -1.47 -9.09
C LEU A 403 -36.49 -2.36 -8.56
N LYS A 404 -36.44 -3.67 -8.81
CA LYS A 404 -37.38 -4.66 -8.23
C LYS A 404 -37.38 -4.67 -6.69
N LYS A 405 -36.31 -4.17 -6.06
CA LYS A 405 -36.18 -4.01 -4.60
C LYS A 405 -36.53 -2.60 -4.11
N GLY A 406 -37.13 -1.76 -4.96
CA GLY A 406 -37.53 -0.40 -4.63
C GLY A 406 -36.38 0.61 -4.54
N ARG A 407 -35.19 0.28 -5.07
CA ARG A 407 -34.03 1.18 -5.03
C ARG A 407 -33.90 1.96 -6.34
N PRO A 408 -33.72 3.28 -6.31
CA PRO A 408 -33.63 4.10 -7.51
C PRO A 408 -32.35 3.80 -8.31
N PRO A 409 -32.37 4.02 -9.64
CA PRO A 409 -31.22 3.75 -10.49
C PRO A 409 -30.12 4.80 -10.26
N SER A 410 -28.91 4.33 -9.96
CA SER A 410 -27.73 5.18 -9.84
C SER A 410 -27.32 5.75 -11.20
N GLN A 411 -26.73 6.96 -11.23
CA GLN A 411 -26.19 7.60 -12.43
C GLN A 411 -24.74 7.20 -12.74
N PHE A 412 -24.08 6.48 -11.83
CA PHE A 412 -22.69 6.06 -11.98
C PHE A 412 -22.56 4.82 -12.88
N VAL A 413 -21.44 4.70 -13.58
CA VAL A 413 -21.16 3.56 -14.46
C VAL A 413 -20.95 2.28 -13.67
N PHE A 414 -20.07 2.30 -12.66
CA PHE A 414 -19.69 1.11 -11.92
C PHE A 414 -20.50 0.93 -10.64
N LEU A 415 -21.34 -0.10 -10.61
CA LEU A 415 -22.29 -0.33 -9.52
C LEU A 415 -21.90 -1.53 -8.65
N SER A 416 -22.31 -1.45 -7.38
CA SER A 416 -22.39 -2.56 -6.44
C SER A 416 -23.61 -3.42 -6.79
N GLN A 417 -23.41 -4.73 -6.98
CA GLN A 417 -24.52 -5.64 -7.23
C GLN A 417 -25.50 -5.68 -6.05
N LYS A 418 -24.99 -5.62 -4.80
CA LYS A 418 -25.79 -5.73 -3.57
C LYS A 418 -26.71 -4.53 -3.38
N THR A 419 -26.23 -3.31 -3.65
CA THR A 419 -26.94 -2.07 -3.31
C THR A 419 -27.51 -1.33 -4.52
N GLY A 420 -27.00 -1.57 -5.73
CA GLY A 420 -27.32 -0.77 -6.92
C GLY A 420 -26.67 0.61 -6.94
N GLU A 421 -25.95 0.98 -5.88
CA GLU A 421 -25.21 2.24 -5.75
C GLU A 421 -23.81 2.15 -6.36
N VAL A 422 -23.10 3.28 -6.42
CA VAL A 422 -21.70 3.32 -6.86
C VAL A 422 -20.83 2.34 -6.08
N LEU A 423 -19.95 1.63 -6.80
CA LEU A 423 -19.00 0.73 -6.17
C LEU A 423 -18.07 1.51 -5.24
N GLN A 424 -17.93 1.04 -3.99
CA GLN A 424 -17.09 1.70 -3.00
C GLN A 424 -15.60 1.61 -3.37
N GLY A 425 -14.85 2.67 -3.06
CA GLY A 425 -13.42 2.71 -3.34
C GLY A 425 -12.65 1.55 -2.73
N ASP A 426 -12.96 1.20 -1.49
CA ASP A 426 -12.24 0.12 -0.80
C ASP A 426 -12.51 -1.25 -1.42
N SER A 427 -13.68 -1.45 -2.04
CA SER A 427 -13.99 -2.65 -2.83
C SER A 427 -13.05 -2.77 -4.02
N LEU A 428 -12.89 -1.70 -4.82
CA LEU A 428 -11.94 -1.70 -5.95
C LEU A 428 -10.50 -1.94 -5.48
N THR A 429 -10.11 -1.39 -4.33
CA THR A 429 -8.77 -1.68 -3.77
C THR A 429 -8.62 -3.15 -3.41
N LYS A 430 -9.59 -3.76 -2.73
CA LYS A 430 -9.56 -5.19 -2.40
C LYS A 430 -9.51 -6.07 -3.65
N ILE A 431 -10.39 -5.82 -4.62
CA ILE A 431 -10.42 -6.51 -5.92
C ILE A 431 -9.04 -6.42 -6.59
N SER A 432 -8.46 -5.21 -6.67
CA SER A 432 -7.14 -5.04 -7.29
C SER A 432 -6.04 -5.80 -6.57
N ILE A 433 -5.99 -5.76 -5.22
CA ILE A 433 -4.99 -6.46 -4.42
C ILE A 433 -5.10 -7.97 -4.63
N GLU A 434 -6.32 -8.49 -4.63
CA GLU A 434 -6.59 -9.91 -4.87
C GLU A 434 -6.10 -10.35 -6.26
N CYS A 435 -6.46 -9.62 -7.32
CA CYS A 435 -6.03 -9.94 -8.67
C CYS A 435 -4.50 -9.86 -8.83
N PHE A 436 -3.86 -8.82 -8.28
CA PHE A 436 -2.40 -8.71 -8.29
C PHE A 436 -1.74 -9.89 -7.58
N ARG A 437 -2.23 -10.26 -6.39
CA ARG A 437 -1.68 -11.37 -5.62
C ARG A 437 -1.81 -12.70 -6.35
N LYS A 438 -3.00 -12.99 -6.90
CA LYS A 438 -3.24 -14.19 -7.71
C LYS A 438 -2.39 -14.21 -8.98
N ALA A 439 -2.07 -13.05 -9.54
CA ALA A 439 -1.16 -12.92 -10.67
C ALA A 439 0.34 -13.03 -10.29
N GLY A 440 0.67 -13.30 -9.03
CA GLY A 440 2.05 -13.42 -8.53
C GLY A 440 2.74 -12.09 -8.22
N ILE A 441 1.99 -10.98 -8.19
CA ILE A 441 2.51 -9.63 -7.98
C ILE A 441 2.11 -9.13 -6.59
N PHE A 442 3.09 -8.97 -5.71
CA PHE A 442 2.88 -8.56 -4.32
C PHE A 442 3.06 -7.04 -4.12
N ASP A 443 2.59 -6.52 -2.98
CA ASP A 443 2.67 -5.10 -2.60
C ASP A 443 2.09 -4.10 -3.63
N CYS A 444 1.11 -4.58 -4.41
CA CYS A 444 0.46 -3.85 -5.47
C CYS A 444 -1.01 -3.55 -5.14
N SER A 445 -1.49 -2.44 -5.70
CA SER A 445 -2.87 -1.98 -5.59
C SER A 445 -3.25 -1.26 -6.88
N TYR A 446 -4.50 -0.85 -7.02
CA TYR A 446 -5.02 -0.10 -8.17
C TYR A 446 -4.10 1.03 -8.69
N HIS A 447 -3.34 1.71 -7.81
CA HIS A 447 -2.38 2.74 -8.23
C HIS A 447 -1.30 2.26 -9.21
N ARG A 448 -1.06 0.95 -9.31
CA ARG A 448 -0.09 0.36 -10.24
C ARG A 448 -0.52 0.51 -11.69
N PHE A 449 -1.82 0.44 -11.99
CA PHE A 449 -2.32 0.68 -13.36
C PHE A 449 -1.98 2.10 -13.84
N ARG A 450 -2.09 3.10 -12.95
CA ARG A 450 -1.62 4.47 -13.26
C ARG A 450 -0.10 4.52 -13.50
N ALA A 451 0.69 3.77 -12.73
CA ALA A 451 2.14 3.71 -12.96
C ALA A 451 2.46 3.08 -14.33
N THR A 452 1.74 2.01 -14.71
CA THR A 452 1.83 1.39 -16.03
C THR A 452 1.47 2.38 -17.13
N TYR A 453 0.34 3.08 -17.02
CA TYR A 453 -0.08 4.12 -17.98
C TYR A 453 1.02 5.18 -18.19
N VAL A 454 1.52 5.75 -17.10
CA VAL A 454 2.58 6.77 -17.14
C VAL A 454 3.84 6.21 -17.80
N THR A 455 4.20 4.97 -17.48
CA THR A 455 5.38 4.30 -18.06
C THR A 455 5.19 4.08 -19.56
N LYS A 456 4.03 3.62 -20.01
CA LYS A 456 3.68 3.49 -21.44
C LYS A 456 3.79 4.83 -22.17
N LYS A 457 3.26 5.92 -21.60
CA LYS A 457 3.37 7.26 -22.18
C LYS A 457 4.82 7.77 -22.22
N ILE A 458 5.62 7.49 -21.20
CA ILE A 458 7.07 7.79 -21.22
C ILE A 458 7.76 7.02 -22.34
N CYS A 459 7.49 5.72 -22.49
CA CYS A 459 8.07 4.91 -23.57
C CYS A 459 7.72 5.48 -24.94
N VAL A 460 6.44 5.76 -25.20
CA VAL A 460 5.99 6.35 -26.48
C VAL A 460 6.66 7.70 -26.73
N ALA A 461 6.76 8.55 -25.70
CA ALA A 461 7.45 9.84 -25.83
C ALA A 461 8.93 9.65 -26.14
N LEU A 462 9.63 8.74 -25.45
CA LEU A 462 11.03 8.41 -25.71
C LEU A 462 11.24 7.84 -27.10
N ASP A 463 10.36 6.96 -27.57
CA ASP A 463 10.43 6.34 -28.90
C ASP A 463 10.23 7.39 -30.00
N ALA A 464 9.32 8.34 -29.80
CA ALA A 464 9.12 9.46 -30.71
C ALA A 464 10.34 10.39 -30.84
N TYR A 465 11.25 10.39 -29.86
CA TYR A 465 12.50 11.16 -29.91
C TYR A 465 13.70 10.39 -30.50
N GLY A 466 13.55 9.11 -30.86
CA GLY A 466 14.49 8.35 -31.69
C GLY A 466 15.95 8.26 -31.18
N SER A 467 16.87 7.94 -32.10
CA SER A 467 18.31 7.66 -31.94
C SER A 467 19.15 8.79 -31.28
N THR A 468 18.55 9.94 -31.01
CA THR A 468 19.14 11.09 -30.30
C THR A 468 19.48 10.83 -28.83
N ILE A 469 19.10 9.68 -28.28
CA ILE A 469 19.37 9.29 -26.87
C ILE A 469 20.83 8.86 -26.65
N GLN A 470 21.58 8.50 -27.70
CA GLN A 470 23.00 8.18 -27.59
C GLN A 470 23.82 9.45 -27.29
N GLY A 471 24.04 9.74 -25.99
CA GLY A 471 24.93 10.82 -25.52
C GLY A 471 24.26 11.86 -24.62
N LEU A 472 22.95 11.77 -24.37
CA LEU A 472 22.27 12.74 -23.52
C LEU A 472 22.54 12.46 -22.03
N SER A 473 23.19 13.42 -21.37
CA SER A 473 23.38 13.43 -19.93
C SER A 473 22.02 13.55 -19.20
N PRO A 474 21.83 12.88 -18.04
CA PRO A 474 20.63 12.99 -17.19
C PRO A 474 20.25 14.41 -16.74
N ASN A 475 21.11 15.40 -16.97
CA ASN A 475 20.89 16.81 -16.62
C ASN A 475 20.56 17.70 -17.83
N SER A 476 20.30 17.12 -19.01
CA SER A 476 19.99 17.91 -20.21
C SER A 476 18.56 18.47 -20.19
N SER A 477 18.37 19.63 -20.84
CA SER A 477 17.08 20.29 -21.09
C SER A 477 16.04 19.38 -21.76
N PHE A 478 16.50 18.27 -22.37
CA PHE A 478 15.68 17.19 -22.89
C PHE A 478 14.83 16.51 -21.81
N ILE A 479 15.37 16.21 -20.63
CA ILE A 479 14.59 15.56 -19.56
C ILE A 479 13.49 16.50 -19.09
N GLU A 480 13.73 17.81 -19.01
CA GLU A 480 12.71 18.79 -18.64
C GLU A 480 11.61 18.90 -19.71
N THR A 481 11.97 18.85 -20.99
CA THR A 481 11.03 18.83 -22.12
C THR A 481 10.18 17.55 -22.11
N LEU A 482 10.80 16.40 -21.90
CA LEU A 482 10.13 15.10 -21.79
C LEU A 482 9.18 15.06 -20.59
N VAL A 483 9.66 15.50 -19.42
CA VAL A 483 8.85 15.63 -18.20
C VAL A 483 7.66 16.54 -18.45
N THR A 484 7.85 17.69 -19.11
CA THR A 484 6.77 18.65 -19.41
C THR A 484 5.73 18.05 -20.34
N ARG A 485 6.15 17.35 -21.40
CA ARG A 485 5.23 16.68 -22.34
C ARG A 485 4.45 15.56 -21.66
N VAL A 486 5.13 14.66 -20.96
CA VAL A 486 4.49 13.55 -20.23
C VAL A 486 3.59 14.09 -19.12
N HIS A 487 3.97 15.19 -18.46
CA HIS A 487 3.15 15.86 -17.46
C HIS A 487 1.81 16.33 -18.06
N LYS A 488 1.85 17.00 -19.22
CA LYS A 488 0.65 17.43 -19.96
C LYS A 488 -0.21 16.24 -20.38
N ASP A 489 0.41 15.19 -20.91
CA ASP A 489 -0.32 14.01 -21.42
C ASP A 489 -0.90 13.11 -20.31
N THR A 490 -0.28 13.09 -19.13
CA THR A 490 -0.66 12.21 -18.01
C THR A 490 -1.38 12.92 -16.87
N ASN A 491 -1.53 14.24 -16.96
CA ASN A 491 -2.09 15.10 -15.91
C ASN A 491 -1.49 14.78 -14.53
N HIS A 492 -0.17 14.57 -14.47
CA HIS A 492 0.51 14.20 -13.24
C HIS A 492 0.67 15.42 -12.34
N LEU A 493 0.20 15.40 -11.08
CA LEU A 493 0.17 16.59 -10.20
C LEU A 493 1.51 17.34 -10.05
N SER A 494 2.64 16.64 -10.13
CA SER A 494 3.97 17.23 -10.07
C SER A 494 4.85 16.64 -11.18
N PRO A 495 5.51 17.49 -11.98
CA PRO A 495 6.55 17.09 -12.94
C PRO A 495 7.70 16.31 -12.29
N GLU A 496 8.11 16.69 -11.09
CA GLU A 496 9.19 16.03 -10.33
C GLU A 496 8.86 14.58 -10.00
N GLY A 497 7.57 14.29 -9.77
CA GLY A 497 7.08 12.93 -9.53
C GLY A 497 7.26 11.97 -10.72
N LEU A 498 7.51 12.50 -11.93
CA LEU A 498 7.77 11.71 -13.14
C LEU A 498 9.25 11.32 -13.32
N LYS A 499 10.18 12.11 -12.74
CA LYS A 499 11.63 11.89 -12.85
C LYS A 499 12.05 10.45 -12.48
N PRO A 500 11.53 9.82 -11.41
CA PRO A 500 11.88 8.43 -11.08
C PRO A 500 11.47 7.41 -12.15
N TYR A 501 10.35 7.61 -12.85
CA TYR A 501 9.89 6.71 -13.90
C TYR A 501 10.75 6.85 -15.16
N ILE A 502 11.09 8.09 -15.53
CA ILE A 502 11.96 8.38 -16.66
C ILE A 502 13.36 7.81 -16.41
N GLY A 503 13.94 8.06 -15.23
CA GLY A 503 15.26 7.52 -14.87
C GLY A 503 15.31 6.00 -14.98
N ARG A 504 14.30 5.30 -14.43
CA ARG A 504 14.21 3.84 -14.51
C ARG A 504 14.14 3.32 -15.94
N GLU A 505 13.35 3.98 -16.79
CA GLU A 505 13.18 3.57 -18.18
C GLU A 505 14.45 3.81 -19.01
N LEU A 506 15.12 4.94 -18.78
CA LEU A 506 16.43 5.23 -19.39
C LEU A 506 17.47 4.19 -18.94
N ASP A 507 17.57 3.89 -17.65
CA ASP A 507 18.47 2.85 -17.12
C ASP A 507 18.19 1.48 -17.75
N ARG A 508 16.90 1.13 -17.92
CA ARG A 508 16.48 -0.12 -18.57
C ARG A 508 16.93 -0.18 -20.03
N ARG A 509 16.76 0.91 -20.79
CA ARG A 509 17.19 1.00 -22.20
C ARG A 509 18.71 0.96 -22.32
N LEU A 510 19.44 1.63 -21.43
CA LEU A 510 20.90 1.61 -21.39
C LEU A 510 21.44 0.20 -21.09
N ARG A 511 20.82 -0.54 -20.17
CA ARG A 511 21.18 -1.94 -19.89
C ARG A 511 20.95 -2.84 -21.11
N ARG A 512 19.77 -2.75 -21.75
CA ARG A 512 19.47 -3.50 -22.98
C ARG A 512 20.42 -3.17 -24.13
N GLY A 513 20.78 -1.90 -24.31
CA GLY A 513 21.76 -1.47 -25.31
C GLY A 513 23.16 -2.04 -25.05
N LYS A 514 23.59 -2.11 -23.77
CA LYS A 514 24.86 -2.75 -23.38
C LYS A 514 24.83 -4.26 -23.56
N GLU A 515 23.73 -4.92 -23.21
CA GLU A 515 23.52 -6.37 -23.41
C GLU A 515 23.56 -6.74 -24.89
N PHE A 516 22.90 -5.96 -25.75
CA PHE A 516 22.93 -6.16 -27.20
C PHE A 516 24.35 -5.99 -27.77
N LYS A 517 25.06 -4.92 -27.35
CA LYS A 517 26.45 -4.67 -27.77
C LYS A 517 27.41 -5.76 -27.26
N SER A 518 27.17 -6.31 -26.07
CA SER A 518 27.93 -7.44 -25.54
C SER A 518 27.71 -8.70 -26.37
N GLN A 519 26.46 -9.01 -26.75
CA GLN A 519 26.14 -10.16 -27.59
C GLN A 519 26.69 -10.03 -29.02
N GLU A 520 26.69 -8.81 -29.57
CA GLU A 520 27.32 -8.50 -30.86
C GLU A 520 28.84 -8.71 -30.83
N LEU A 521 29.51 -8.20 -29.79
CA LEU A 521 30.95 -8.41 -29.56
C LEU A 521 31.28 -9.89 -29.34
N ASP A 522 30.48 -10.63 -28.57
CA ASP A 522 30.66 -12.08 -28.37
C ASP A 522 30.49 -12.85 -29.69
N GLY A 523 29.57 -12.42 -30.55
CA GLY A 523 29.40 -12.95 -31.90
C GLY A 523 30.61 -12.69 -32.79
N GLU A 524 31.16 -11.47 -32.75
CA GLU A 524 32.34 -11.06 -33.52
C GLU A 524 33.60 -11.82 -33.06
N ILE A 525 33.78 -12.00 -31.75
CA ILE A 525 34.86 -12.80 -31.17
C ILE A 525 34.79 -14.24 -31.68
N ARG A 526 33.62 -14.89 -31.60
CA ARG A 526 33.44 -16.27 -32.10
C ARG A 526 33.72 -16.40 -33.59
N GLN A 527 33.33 -15.41 -34.40
CA GLN A 527 33.64 -15.39 -35.84
C GLN A 527 35.15 -15.27 -36.09
N LYS A 528 35.84 -14.40 -35.34
CA LYS A 528 37.31 -14.25 -35.44
C LYS A 528 38.05 -15.49 -34.97
N GLU A 529 37.59 -16.15 -33.91
CA GLU A 529 38.12 -17.44 -33.44
C GLU A 529 37.98 -18.54 -34.50
N LEU A 530 36.79 -18.67 -35.11
CA LEU A 530 36.56 -19.63 -36.19
C LEU A 530 37.43 -19.35 -37.42
N HIS A 531 37.64 -18.06 -37.74
CA HIS A 531 38.51 -17.65 -38.84
C HIS A 531 39.99 -17.95 -38.55
N LEU A 532 40.46 -17.72 -37.32
CA LEU A 532 41.79 -18.10 -36.85
C LEU A 532 41.99 -19.61 -36.91
N GLU A 533 41.02 -20.39 -36.45
CA GLU A 533 41.08 -21.85 -36.48
C GLU A 533 41.12 -22.38 -37.93
N THR A 534 40.33 -21.79 -38.82
CA THR A 534 40.33 -22.13 -40.25
C THR A 534 41.67 -21.78 -40.92
N THR A 535 42.24 -20.62 -40.56
CA THR A 535 43.55 -20.18 -41.06
C THR A 535 44.67 -21.09 -40.53
N ASN A 536 44.63 -21.45 -39.25
CA ASN A 536 45.54 -22.42 -38.64
C ASN A 536 45.41 -23.81 -39.27
N ARG A 537 44.19 -24.27 -39.59
CA ARG A 537 43.92 -25.53 -40.33
C ARG A 537 44.47 -25.49 -41.76
N ARG A 538 44.42 -24.34 -42.44
CA ARG A 538 45.02 -24.15 -43.76
C ARG A 538 46.54 -24.14 -43.70
N LEU A 539 47.12 -23.49 -42.70
CA LEU A 539 48.57 -23.49 -42.43
C LEU A 539 49.08 -24.90 -42.09
N THR A 540 48.31 -25.68 -41.33
CA THR A 540 48.66 -27.06 -40.97
C THR A 540 48.54 -28.06 -42.11
N LYS A 541 47.73 -27.79 -43.14
CA LYS A 541 47.62 -28.63 -44.35
C LYS A 541 48.71 -28.36 -45.40
N SER A 542 49.52 -27.31 -45.25
CA SER A 542 50.71 -27.08 -46.07
C SER A 542 51.93 -27.69 -45.37
N GLU A 543 52.19 -28.95 -45.66
CA GLU A 543 53.25 -29.77 -45.05
C GLU A 543 54.65 -29.14 -45.25
N GLU A 544 54.85 -28.48 -46.40
CA GLU A 544 56.06 -27.75 -46.76
C GLU A 544 56.30 -26.51 -45.88
N LYS A 545 55.24 -25.80 -45.48
CA LYS A 545 55.34 -24.61 -44.59
C LYS A 545 55.59 -25.00 -43.13
N ARG A 546 55.11 -26.16 -42.67
CA ARG A 546 55.48 -26.71 -41.35
C ARG A 546 56.96 -27.10 -41.30
N GLN A 547 57.47 -27.69 -42.37
CA GLN A 547 58.88 -28.07 -42.44
C GLN A 547 59.78 -26.81 -42.47
N LEU A 548 59.39 -25.80 -43.25
CA LEU A 548 60.05 -24.48 -43.27
C LEU A 548 60.08 -23.81 -41.89
N LEU A 549 58.96 -23.77 -41.16
CA LEU A 549 58.90 -23.18 -39.81
C LEU A 549 59.76 -23.95 -38.81
N ARG A 550 59.81 -25.29 -38.89
CA ARG A 550 60.68 -26.12 -38.04
C ARG A 550 62.17 -25.93 -38.36
N ASP A 551 62.51 -25.73 -39.62
CA ASP A 551 63.89 -25.49 -40.06
C ASP A 551 64.37 -24.08 -39.61
N ILE A 552 63.48 -23.08 -39.62
CA ILE A 552 63.71 -21.74 -39.05
C ILE A 552 63.88 -21.79 -37.53
N ASP A 553 62.97 -22.46 -36.80
CA ASP A 553 63.03 -22.55 -35.34
C ASP A 553 64.26 -23.33 -34.83
N ARG A 554 64.81 -24.23 -35.66
CA ARG A 554 66.06 -24.95 -35.37
C ARG A 554 67.33 -24.18 -35.78
N GLY A 555 67.18 -23.03 -36.43
CA GLY A 555 68.30 -22.22 -36.90
C GLY A 555 69.04 -22.77 -38.12
N ASP A 556 68.48 -23.75 -38.83
CA ASP A 556 69.08 -24.33 -40.04
C ASP A 556 68.71 -23.47 -41.27
N ARG A 557 69.47 -22.39 -41.42
CA ARG A 557 69.21 -21.33 -42.40
C ARG A 557 69.31 -21.83 -43.85
N ALA A 558 70.18 -22.79 -44.14
CA ALA A 558 70.37 -23.32 -45.49
C ALA A 558 69.17 -24.20 -45.93
N SER A 559 68.66 -25.05 -45.03
CA SER A 559 67.46 -25.85 -45.29
C SER A 559 66.20 -24.98 -45.39
N ALA A 560 66.11 -23.93 -44.58
CA ALA A 560 65.01 -22.97 -44.64
C ALA A 560 65.00 -22.16 -45.96
N GLU A 561 66.15 -21.65 -46.41
CA GLU A 561 66.26 -20.90 -47.68
C GLU A 561 65.95 -21.78 -48.91
N ALA A 562 66.42 -23.03 -48.93
CA ALA A 562 66.14 -23.97 -50.01
C ALA A 562 64.64 -24.32 -50.12
N ARG A 563 63.95 -24.50 -48.99
CA ARG A 563 62.50 -24.77 -48.98
C ARG A 563 61.68 -23.52 -49.28
N LEU A 564 62.14 -22.34 -48.87
CA LEU A 564 61.51 -21.07 -49.21
C LEU A 564 61.54 -20.84 -50.73
N ALA A 565 62.65 -21.18 -51.40
CA ALA A 565 62.80 -21.05 -52.85
C ALA A 565 61.91 -22.01 -53.67
N VAL A 566 61.38 -23.09 -53.08
CA VAL A 566 60.41 -24.01 -53.71
C VAL A 566 58.96 -23.52 -53.52
N LEU A 567 58.73 -22.67 -52.52
CA LEU A 567 57.41 -22.14 -52.16
C LEU A 567 57.09 -20.76 -52.76
N VAL A 568 58.09 -20.08 -53.32
CA VAL A 568 58.01 -18.82 -54.08
C VAL A 568 58.05 -19.14 -55.56
#